data_AF-A0A6G4R7Q8-F1
#
_entry.id   AF-A0A6G4R7Q8-F1
#
_cell.length_a   1.000
_cell.length_b   1.000
_cell.length_c   1.000
_cell.angle_alpha   90.00
_cell.angle_beta   90.00
_cell.angle_gamma   90.00
#
_symmetry.space_group_name_H-M   'P 1'
#
loop_
_entity.id
_entity.type
_entity.pdbx_description
1 polymer ?
#
loop_
_entity_poly.entity_id
_entity_poly.type
_entity_poly.pdbx_seq_one_letter_code
_entity_poly.pdbx_strand_id
1 'polypeptide(L)'
;MTTEADCLEALLEAAELLGESPTKAQYEELGLTPASATIIRTCGGWNDAKQKAGLETSYSRGSRVGPKPDNVDLPVGMSWENLSVDQRWHYRNTEWNKERTLQRRSRLRSWVNDQKRECGCSQCGTDTAACLDYHHVDGSTKKMAVGQMVTFGYGKDALRKEIEKCKVLCANCHRRLHYSSPQQELRQWVHNRKRNTGCNQCTESDPACLDFHHVASEKEATVSKLVSDSKPKQRILTEIERCQVLCANCHRKEHYDPPAP
;
A
#
# COMPACT_ATOMS: atom_id res chain seq x y z
N MET A 1 23.86 36.03 -40.12
CA MET A 1 22.94 34.93 -39.77
C MET A 1 23.30 33.76 -40.66
N THR A 2 23.50 32.57 -40.10
CA THR A 2 23.79 31.35 -40.89
C THR A 2 22.60 31.04 -41.78
N THR A 3 22.83 30.91 -43.08
CA THR A 3 21.80 30.60 -44.08
C THR A 3 21.59 29.09 -44.19
N GLU A 4 20.51 28.69 -44.87
CA GLU A 4 20.29 27.28 -45.20
C GLU A 4 21.41 26.73 -46.10
N ALA A 5 21.91 27.53 -47.05
CA ALA A 5 23.02 27.15 -47.92
C ALA A 5 24.30 26.84 -47.12
N ASP A 6 24.66 27.69 -46.15
CA ASP A 6 25.82 27.48 -45.26
C ASP A 6 25.71 26.16 -44.48
N CYS A 7 24.48 25.75 -44.12
CA CYS A 7 24.24 24.49 -43.41
C CYS A 7 24.39 23.26 -44.33
N LEU A 8 24.01 23.37 -45.61
CA LEU A 8 24.15 22.29 -46.58
C LEU A 8 25.60 22.11 -47.02
N GLU A 9 26.32 23.21 -47.23
CA GLU A 9 27.74 23.21 -47.61
C GLU A 9 28.59 22.51 -46.54
N ALA A 10 28.39 22.84 -45.26
CA ALA A 10 29.11 22.18 -44.17
C ALA A 10 28.78 20.69 -44.05
N LEU A 11 27.56 20.26 -44.37
CA LEU A 11 27.20 18.84 -44.41
C LEU A 11 27.87 18.09 -45.57
N LEU A 12 28.01 18.73 -46.73
CA LEU A 12 28.72 18.19 -47.87
C LEU A 12 30.23 18.09 -47.59
N GLU A 13 30.82 19.11 -46.97
CA GLU A 13 32.22 19.10 -46.51
C GLU A 13 32.47 17.96 -45.52
N ALA A 14 31.57 17.79 -44.53
CA ALA A 14 31.65 16.68 -43.60
C ALA A 14 31.55 15.32 -44.28
N ALA A 15 30.72 15.19 -45.31
CA ALA A 15 30.57 13.95 -46.07
C ALA A 15 31.81 13.63 -46.91
N GLU A 16 32.45 14.65 -47.49
CA GLU A 16 33.71 14.49 -48.23
C GLU A 16 34.85 14.06 -47.30
N LEU A 17 34.96 14.68 -46.12
CA LEU A 17 35.99 14.35 -45.13
C LEU A 17 35.86 12.92 -44.57
N LEU A 18 34.64 12.42 -44.41
CA LEU A 18 34.39 11.08 -43.87
C LEU A 18 34.28 10.00 -44.97
N GLY A 19 34.13 10.41 -46.23
CA GLY A 19 33.85 9.50 -47.35
C GLY A 19 32.46 8.83 -47.29
N GLU A 20 31.61 9.27 -46.36
CA GLU A 20 30.27 8.73 -46.13
C GLU A 20 29.32 9.82 -45.61
N SER A 21 28.02 9.55 -45.64
CA SER A 21 27.00 10.47 -45.15
C SER A 21 27.06 10.64 -43.62
N PRO A 22 27.41 11.83 -43.07
CA PRO A 22 27.76 12.01 -41.66
C PRO A 22 26.61 11.71 -40.69
N THR A 23 26.89 10.99 -39.61
CA THR A 23 26.04 11.03 -38.41
C THR A 23 26.21 12.36 -37.67
N LYS A 24 25.23 12.72 -36.83
CA LYS A 24 25.33 13.95 -36.03
C LYS A 24 26.57 13.97 -35.14
N ALA A 25 26.92 12.82 -34.53
CA ALA A 25 28.09 12.70 -33.68
C ALA A 25 29.40 12.88 -34.47
N GLN A 26 29.54 12.21 -35.62
CA GLN A 26 30.72 12.36 -36.48
C GLN A 26 30.91 13.81 -36.95
N TYR A 27 29.82 14.51 -37.31
CA TYR A 27 29.90 15.92 -37.69
C TYR A 27 30.39 16.81 -36.52
N GLU A 28 29.93 16.54 -35.30
CA GLU A 28 30.38 17.30 -34.11
C GLU A 28 31.86 17.05 -33.80
N GLU A 29 32.37 15.85 -34.04
CA GLU A 29 33.78 15.49 -33.86
C GLU A 29 34.71 16.20 -34.87
N LEU A 30 34.23 16.48 -36.08
CA LEU A 30 34.97 17.26 -37.08
C LEU A 30 35.13 18.73 -36.71
N GLY A 31 34.36 19.23 -35.72
CA GLY A 31 34.46 20.62 -35.27
C GLY A 31 34.04 21.66 -36.30
N LEU A 32 33.26 21.27 -37.32
CA LEU A 32 32.84 22.15 -38.42
C LEU A 32 31.81 23.19 -37.97
N THR A 33 31.79 24.30 -38.70
CA THR A 33 30.81 25.38 -38.52
C THR A 33 29.95 25.52 -39.76
N PRO A 34 28.61 25.68 -39.63
CA PRO A 34 27.86 25.92 -38.40
C PRO A 34 27.67 24.68 -37.51
N ALA A 35 27.53 24.89 -36.20
CA ALA A 35 27.30 23.81 -35.24
C ALA A 35 26.03 23.00 -35.57
N SER A 36 26.02 21.70 -35.23
CA SER A 36 24.91 20.77 -35.51
C SER A 36 23.54 21.29 -35.05
N ALA A 37 23.49 21.99 -33.92
CA ALA A 37 22.27 22.61 -33.38
C ALA A 37 21.75 23.77 -34.23
N THR A 38 22.65 24.52 -34.88
CA THR A 38 22.28 25.58 -35.83
C THR A 38 21.72 24.97 -37.10
N ILE A 39 22.33 23.90 -37.62
CA ILE A 39 21.83 23.16 -38.79
C ILE A 39 20.40 22.63 -38.52
N ILE A 40 20.16 21.99 -37.37
CA ILE A 40 18.83 21.47 -37.00
C ILE A 40 17.79 22.60 -36.96
N ARG A 41 18.13 23.74 -36.35
CA ARG A 41 17.22 24.87 -36.20
C ARG A 41 16.92 25.56 -37.53
N THR A 42 17.91 25.70 -38.40
CA THR A 42 17.76 26.34 -39.71
C THR A 42 17.03 25.43 -40.71
N CYS A 43 17.33 24.13 -40.71
CA CYS A 43 16.83 23.19 -41.71
C CYS A 43 15.62 22.36 -41.27
N GLY A 44 15.14 22.51 -40.01
CA GLY A 44 13.97 21.80 -39.46
C GLY A 44 14.30 20.47 -38.77
N GLY A 45 15.42 19.85 -39.12
CA GLY A 45 15.87 18.58 -38.57
C GLY A 45 17.21 18.13 -39.15
N TRP A 46 17.91 17.22 -38.47
CA TRP A 46 19.19 16.69 -38.96
C TRP A 46 19.02 15.88 -40.24
N ASN A 47 18.02 14.99 -40.29
CA ASN A 47 17.71 14.22 -41.49
C ASN A 47 17.14 15.09 -42.61
N ASP A 48 16.38 16.13 -42.27
CA ASP A 48 15.86 17.09 -43.27
C ASP A 48 17.02 17.86 -43.93
N ALA A 49 18.02 18.27 -43.16
CA ALA A 49 19.23 18.91 -43.68
C ALA A 49 20.03 17.97 -44.59
N LYS A 50 20.22 16.71 -44.18
CA LYS A 50 20.89 15.69 -45.00
C LYS A 50 20.14 15.41 -46.31
N GLN A 51 18.81 15.32 -46.26
CA GLN A 51 17.97 15.12 -47.45
C GLN A 51 18.10 16.30 -48.42
N LYS A 52 18.08 17.53 -47.91
CA LYS A 52 18.28 18.75 -48.71
C LYS A 52 19.69 18.83 -49.32
N ALA A 53 20.70 18.29 -48.65
CA ALA A 53 22.07 18.19 -49.15
C ALA A 53 22.28 16.99 -50.11
N GLY A 54 21.24 16.18 -50.38
CA GLY A 54 21.38 14.97 -51.21
C GLY A 54 22.13 13.82 -50.54
N LEU A 55 22.30 13.86 -49.22
CA LEU A 55 23.02 12.86 -48.43
C LEU A 55 22.07 11.79 -47.88
N GLU A 56 22.56 10.55 -47.76
CA GLU A 56 21.76 9.43 -47.25
C GLU A 56 21.30 9.68 -45.80
N THR A 57 20.00 9.57 -45.54
CA THR A 57 19.44 9.75 -44.19
C THR A 57 19.34 8.42 -43.44
N SER A 58 19.74 8.42 -42.17
CA SER A 58 19.48 7.29 -41.28
C SER A 58 18.30 7.61 -40.38
N TYR A 59 17.14 7.02 -40.67
CA TYR A 59 16.04 7.00 -39.72
C TYR A 59 16.32 5.92 -38.67
N SER A 60 16.03 6.19 -37.39
CA SER A 60 16.01 5.13 -36.38
C SER A 60 14.91 4.12 -36.75
N ARG A 61 15.24 3.12 -37.57
CA ARG A 61 14.35 2.01 -37.92
C ARG A 61 14.56 0.91 -36.91
N GLY A 62 14.03 1.11 -35.71
CA GLY A 62 14.11 0.11 -34.65
C GLY A 62 13.27 0.50 -33.45
N SER A 63 12.64 -0.49 -32.83
CA SER A 63 12.04 -0.33 -31.52
C SER A 63 13.14 0.05 -30.54
N ARG A 64 13.00 1.17 -29.83
CA ARG A 64 13.89 1.56 -28.73
C ARG A 64 13.61 0.76 -27.44
N VAL A 65 12.71 -0.23 -27.52
CA VAL A 65 12.32 -1.08 -26.41
C VAL A 65 13.32 -2.22 -26.30
N GLY A 66 14.13 -2.18 -25.25
CA GLY A 66 15.01 -3.30 -24.90
C GLY A 66 14.23 -4.55 -24.46
N PRO A 67 14.90 -5.71 -24.35
CA PRO A 67 14.26 -6.96 -23.97
C PRO A 67 13.59 -6.89 -22.60
N LYS A 68 12.59 -7.75 -22.37
CA LYS A 68 11.91 -7.86 -21.07
C LYS A 68 12.92 -8.30 -20.00
N PRO A 69 13.04 -7.60 -18.87
CA PRO A 69 13.84 -8.07 -17.75
C PRO A 69 13.35 -9.43 -17.23
N ASP A 70 14.27 -10.27 -16.73
CA ASP A 70 13.96 -11.61 -16.22
C ASP A 70 13.09 -11.58 -14.96
N ASN A 71 13.27 -10.54 -14.13
CA ASN A 71 12.56 -10.34 -12.88
C ASN A 71 11.17 -9.70 -13.02
N VAL A 72 10.62 -9.66 -14.25
CA VAL A 72 9.31 -9.07 -14.54
C VAL A 72 8.37 -10.14 -15.09
N ASP A 73 7.33 -10.43 -14.32
CA ASP A 73 6.23 -11.30 -14.74
C ASP A 73 5.13 -10.47 -15.40
N LEU A 74 4.71 -10.89 -16.59
CA LEU A 74 3.59 -10.30 -17.32
C LEU A 74 2.40 -11.26 -17.33
N PRO A 75 1.15 -10.75 -17.25
CA PRO A 75 -0.03 -11.56 -17.43
C PRO A 75 -0.06 -12.26 -18.79
N VAL A 76 -0.73 -13.42 -18.84
CA VAL A 76 -0.92 -14.19 -20.08
C VAL A 76 -1.58 -13.32 -21.16
N GLY A 77 -1.01 -13.31 -22.36
CA GLY A 77 -1.50 -12.53 -23.49
C GLY A 77 -0.92 -11.11 -23.61
N MET A 78 -0.08 -10.66 -22.68
CA MET A 78 0.65 -9.39 -22.80
C MET A 78 2.05 -9.60 -23.37
N SER A 79 2.50 -8.68 -24.22
CA SER A 79 3.86 -8.64 -24.77
C SER A 79 4.57 -7.36 -24.35
N TRP A 80 5.80 -7.50 -23.85
CA TRP A 80 6.64 -6.39 -23.36
C TRP A 80 6.86 -5.27 -24.40
N GLU A 81 7.00 -5.66 -25.67
CA GLU A 81 7.22 -4.75 -26.79
C GLU A 81 5.99 -3.87 -27.05
N ASN A 82 4.80 -4.43 -26.84
CA ASN A 82 3.52 -3.78 -27.08
C ASN A 82 3.02 -2.95 -25.89
N LEU A 83 3.70 -3.01 -24.74
CA LEU A 83 3.37 -2.19 -23.59
C LEU A 83 3.74 -0.72 -23.83
N SER A 84 2.99 0.20 -23.22
CA SER A 84 3.39 1.61 -23.16
C SER A 84 4.63 1.78 -22.27
N VAL A 85 5.28 2.95 -22.37
CA VAL A 85 6.40 3.31 -21.48
C VAL A 85 5.96 3.23 -20.01
N ASP A 86 4.76 3.74 -19.68
CA ASP A 86 4.23 3.72 -18.31
C ASP A 86 3.90 2.32 -17.82
N GLN A 87 3.35 1.45 -18.68
CA GLN A 87 3.06 0.06 -18.33
C GLN A 87 4.35 -0.72 -18.05
N ARG A 88 5.38 -0.56 -18.90
CA ARG A 88 6.70 -1.16 -18.64
C ARG A 88 7.30 -0.68 -17.33
N TRP A 89 7.18 0.62 -17.04
CA TRP A 89 7.61 1.18 -15.76
C TRP A 89 6.83 0.58 -14.60
N HIS A 90 5.51 0.42 -14.71
CA HIS A 90 4.70 -0.19 -13.65
C HIS A 90 5.16 -1.60 -13.32
N TYR A 91 5.25 -2.47 -14.33
CA TYR A 91 5.65 -3.88 -14.14
C TYR A 91 7.09 -4.03 -13.63
N ARG A 92 8.02 -3.18 -14.09
CA ARG A 92 9.40 -3.16 -13.59
C ARG A 92 9.50 -2.76 -12.13
N ASN A 93 8.60 -1.89 -11.66
CA ASN A 93 8.65 -1.32 -10.33
C ASN A 93 7.55 -1.87 -9.40
N THR A 94 6.93 -3.01 -9.72
CA THR A 94 5.84 -3.61 -8.92
C THR A 94 6.28 -3.83 -7.47
N GLU A 95 7.39 -4.54 -7.24
CA GLU A 95 7.87 -4.81 -5.88
C GLU A 95 8.31 -3.53 -5.16
N TRP A 96 8.96 -2.59 -5.85
CA TRP A 96 9.31 -1.29 -5.28
C TRP A 96 8.06 -0.47 -4.88
N ASN A 97 7.03 -0.43 -5.72
CA ASN A 97 5.76 0.26 -5.45
C ASN A 97 5.00 -0.38 -4.29
N LYS A 98 5.00 -1.72 -4.24
CA LYS A 98 4.44 -2.52 -3.15
C LYS A 98 5.14 -2.22 -1.84
N GLU A 99 6.47 -2.30 -1.81
CA GLU A 99 7.31 -2.01 -0.64
C GLU A 99 7.10 -0.57 -0.16
N ARG A 100 7.16 0.41 -1.07
CA ARG A 100 6.87 1.82 -0.77
C ARG A 100 5.49 2.02 -0.16
N THR A 101 4.48 1.30 -0.66
CA THR A 101 3.11 1.36 -0.14
C THR A 101 3.02 0.72 1.25
N LEU A 102 3.68 -0.41 1.48
CA LEU A 102 3.76 -1.07 2.79
C LEU A 102 4.46 -0.18 3.82
N GLN A 103 5.61 0.40 3.48
CA GLN A 103 6.35 1.33 4.34
C GLN A 103 5.51 2.56 4.69
N ARG A 104 4.84 3.16 3.69
CA ARG A 104 3.95 4.30 3.93
C ARG A 104 2.82 3.95 4.90
N ARG A 105 2.19 2.79 4.74
CA ARG A 105 1.14 2.30 5.65
C ARG A 105 1.70 2.01 7.04
N SER A 106 2.90 1.44 7.14
CA SER A 106 3.58 1.19 8.42
C SER A 106 3.80 2.48 9.20
N ARG A 107 4.39 3.50 8.54
CA ARG A 107 4.59 4.84 9.13
C ARG A 107 3.28 5.50 9.57
N LEU A 108 2.22 5.36 8.77
CA LEU A 108 0.90 5.87 9.14
C LEU A 108 0.32 5.13 10.35
N ARG A 109 0.44 3.79 10.41
CA ARG A 109 0.03 3.01 11.59
C ARG A 109 0.79 3.40 12.84
N SER A 110 2.12 3.58 12.72
CA SER A 110 2.96 4.04 13.83
C SER A 110 2.50 5.39 14.35
N TRP A 111 2.35 6.37 13.45
CA TRP A 111 1.83 7.71 13.80
C TRP A 111 0.45 7.64 14.46
N VAL A 112 -0.51 6.87 13.91
CA VAL A 112 -1.85 6.71 14.52
C VAL A 112 -1.76 6.04 15.90
N ASN A 113 -0.84 5.10 16.10
CA ASN A 113 -0.61 4.46 17.39
C ASN A 113 -0.03 5.42 18.43
N ASP A 114 0.85 6.34 18.02
CA ASP A 114 1.36 7.42 18.90
C ASP A 114 0.22 8.32 19.36
N GLN A 115 -0.64 8.78 18.44
CA GLN A 115 -1.80 9.61 18.79
C GLN A 115 -2.75 8.90 19.76
N LYS A 116 -2.94 7.58 19.61
CA LYS A 116 -3.75 6.80 20.56
C LYS A 116 -3.08 6.72 21.93
N ARG A 117 -1.76 6.49 22.00
CA ARG A 117 -1.00 6.43 23.26
C ARG A 117 -1.07 7.74 24.02
N GLU A 118 -0.86 8.86 23.33
CA GLU A 118 -0.90 10.21 23.92
C GLU A 118 -2.25 10.51 24.59
N CYS A 119 -3.35 10.08 23.97
CA CYS A 119 -4.69 10.27 24.53
C CYS A 119 -5.03 9.25 25.64
N GLY A 120 -4.65 7.99 25.45
CA GLY A 120 -5.09 6.88 26.30
C GLY A 120 -6.60 6.62 26.24
N CYS A 121 -7.06 5.58 26.95
CA CYS A 121 -8.47 5.26 27.07
C CYS A 121 -9.18 6.28 27.95
N SER A 122 -10.20 6.95 27.41
CA SER A 122 -10.97 7.98 28.11
C SER A 122 -11.83 7.49 29.28
N GLN A 123 -11.83 6.18 29.57
CA GLN A 123 -12.68 5.56 30.61
C GLN A 123 -11.86 4.89 31.72
N CYS A 124 -10.69 4.35 31.41
CA CYS A 124 -9.91 3.55 32.36
C CYS A 124 -8.40 3.81 32.32
N GLY A 125 -7.94 4.77 31.51
CA GLY A 125 -6.53 5.19 31.47
C GLY A 125 -5.56 4.22 30.78
N THR A 126 -6.00 3.06 30.27
CA THR A 126 -5.13 2.18 29.46
C THR A 126 -4.55 2.95 28.27
N ASP A 127 -3.24 2.93 28.11
CA ASP A 127 -2.50 3.70 27.08
C ASP A 127 -1.88 2.80 25.99
N THR A 128 -1.89 1.48 26.17
CA THR A 128 -1.26 0.54 25.24
C THR A 128 -1.93 0.59 23.86
N ALA A 129 -1.23 1.08 22.83
CA ALA A 129 -1.78 1.28 21.47
C ALA A 129 -2.50 0.06 20.88
N ALA A 130 -1.99 -1.16 21.15
CA ALA A 130 -2.57 -2.42 20.75
C ALA A 130 -4.01 -2.59 21.24
N CYS A 131 -4.31 -2.07 22.42
CA CYS A 131 -5.60 -2.16 23.06
C CYS A 131 -6.56 -1.02 22.67
N LEU A 132 -6.08 0.03 22.01
CA LEU A 132 -6.82 1.27 21.79
C LEU A 132 -7.49 1.36 20.42
N ASP A 133 -8.75 1.83 20.42
CA ASP A 133 -9.57 2.13 19.26
C ASP A 133 -10.09 3.56 19.29
N TYR A 134 -10.36 4.11 18.10
CA TYR A 134 -11.17 5.31 17.96
C TYR A 134 -12.65 4.94 17.93
N HIS A 135 -13.41 5.51 18.85
CA HIS A 135 -14.86 5.43 18.89
C HIS A 135 -15.45 6.77 18.47
N HIS A 136 -16.17 6.79 17.35
CA HIS A 136 -16.93 7.96 16.92
C HIS A 136 -18.02 8.29 17.94
N VAL A 137 -18.01 9.53 18.45
CA VAL A 137 -19.02 9.98 19.43
C VAL A 137 -20.40 10.10 18.77
N ASP A 138 -20.42 10.62 17.54
CA ASP A 138 -21.58 10.62 16.66
C ASP A 138 -21.25 9.86 15.37
N GLY A 139 -21.84 8.66 15.25
CA GLY A 139 -21.62 7.79 14.10
C GLY A 139 -22.18 8.33 12.78
N SER A 140 -23.02 9.36 12.78
CA SER A 140 -23.58 9.97 11.56
C SER A 140 -22.60 10.93 10.87
N THR A 141 -21.64 11.48 11.63
CA THR A 141 -20.67 12.48 11.13
C THR A 141 -19.37 11.84 10.62
N LYS A 142 -19.22 10.52 10.81
CA LYS A 142 -18.02 9.79 10.41
C LYS A 142 -17.95 9.67 8.89
N LYS A 143 -16.77 9.89 8.33
CA LYS A 143 -16.53 9.55 6.92
C LYS A 143 -16.23 8.05 6.79
N MET A 144 -15.39 7.53 7.69
CA MET A 144 -14.88 6.16 7.64
C MET A 144 -14.19 5.80 8.97
N ALA A 145 -14.05 4.52 9.28
CA ALA A 145 -13.19 4.10 10.39
C ALA A 145 -11.74 4.55 10.16
N VAL A 146 -11.10 5.14 11.18
CA VAL A 146 -9.71 5.63 11.11
C VAL A 146 -8.74 4.52 10.65
N GLY A 147 -8.93 3.28 11.11
CA GLY A 147 -8.11 2.13 10.67
C GLY A 147 -8.24 1.82 9.17
N GLN A 148 -9.45 1.97 8.59
CA GLN A 148 -9.65 1.80 7.15
C GLN A 148 -8.99 2.94 6.36
N MET A 149 -9.02 4.18 6.86
CA MET A 149 -8.33 5.31 6.22
C MET A 149 -6.81 5.08 6.13
N VAL A 150 -6.20 4.43 7.13
CA VAL A 150 -4.79 4.02 7.07
C VAL A 150 -4.55 2.98 6.00
N THR A 151 -5.41 1.95 5.90
CA THR A 151 -5.33 0.93 4.83
C THR A 151 -5.44 1.54 3.44
N PHE A 152 -6.33 2.50 3.24
CA PHE A 152 -6.48 3.23 1.98
C PHE A 152 -5.42 4.32 1.76
N GLY A 153 -4.51 4.54 2.70
CA GLY A 153 -3.38 5.46 2.53
C GLY A 153 -3.77 6.94 2.52
N TYR A 154 -4.79 7.32 3.29
CA TYR A 154 -5.18 8.72 3.45
C TYR A 154 -4.04 9.55 4.06
N GLY A 155 -4.00 10.85 3.74
CA GLY A 155 -3.05 11.80 4.32
C GLY A 155 -3.34 12.08 5.80
N LYS A 156 -2.31 12.52 6.54
CA LYS A 156 -2.41 12.82 7.98
C LYS A 156 -3.49 13.86 8.30
N ASP A 157 -3.70 14.86 7.46
CA ASP A 157 -4.70 15.90 7.72
C ASP A 157 -6.13 15.37 7.63
N ALA A 158 -6.40 14.45 6.70
CA ALA A 158 -7.70 13.78 6.63
C ALA A 158 -7.91 12.87 7.86
N LEU A 159 -6.86 12.17 8.31
CA LEU A 159 -6.91 11.37 9.52
C LEU A 159 -7.18 12.22 10.76
N ARG A 160 -6.50 13.36 10.93
CA ARG A 160 -6.71 14.30 12.05
C ARG A 160 -8.16 14.75 12.14
N LYS A 161 -8.73 15.23 11.04
CA LYS A 161 -10.14 15.66 10.97
C LYS A 161 -11.13 14.55 11.34
N GLU A 162 -10.81 13.29 11.05
CA GLU A 162 -11.67 12.17 11.45
C GLU A 162 -11.45 11.77 12.91
N ILE A 163 -10.20 11.85 13.40
CA ILE A 163 -9.83 11.57 14.80
C ILE A 163 -10.49 12.57 15.75
N GLU A 164 -10.61 13.84 15.38
CA GLU A 164 -11.28 14.90 16.17
C GLU A 164 -12.75 14.57 16.50
N LYS A 165 -13.40 13.71 15.71
CA LYS A 165 -14.79 13.25 15.95
C LYS A 165 -14.87 12.03 16.87
N CYS A 166 -13.72 11.52 17.31
CA CYS A 166 -13.61 10.28 18.04
C CYS A 166 -13.14 10.53 19.48
N LYS A 167 -13.61 9.68 20.40
CA LYS A 167 -12.93 9.44 21.69
C LYS A 167 -12.10 8.16 21.61
N VAL A 168 -10.98 8.13 22.31
CA VAL A 168 -10.14 6.92 22.38
C VAL A 168 -10.62 6.02 23.50
N LEU A 169 -10.91 4.76 23.18
CA LEU A 169 -11.33 3.74 24.15
C LEU A 169 -10.44 2.50 24.01
N CYS A 170 -10.14 1.83 25.12
CA CYS A 170 -9.59 0.48 25.04
C CYS A 170 -10.66 -0.52 24.58
N ALA A 171 -10.24 -1.66 24.03
CA ALA A 171 -11.12 -2.67 23.46
C ALA A 171 -12.15 -3.18 24.48
N ASN A 172 -11.77 -3.34 25.75
CA ASN A 172 -12.71 -3.71 26.81
C ASN A 172 -13.79 -2.62 27.00
N CYS A 173 -13.40 -1.36 27.25
CA CYS A 173 -14.35 -0.26 27.45
C CYS A 173 -15.24 -0.03 26.23
N HIS A 174 -14.68 -0.17 25.02
CA HIS A 174 -15.43 -0.03 23.78
C HIS A 174 -16.49 -1.13 23.62
N ARG A 175 -16.16 -2.38 24.00
CA ARG A 175 -17.14 -3.47 24.01
C ARG A 175 -18.23 -3.28 25.04
N ARG A 176 -17.91 -2.86 26.27
CA ARG A 176 -18.93 -2.58 27.30
C ARG A 176 -19.91 -1.51 26.84
N LEU A 177 -19.43 -0.47 26.18
CA LEU A 177 -20.27 0.60 25.65
C LEU A 177 -21.31 0.12 24.63
N HIS A 178 -20.93 -0.83 23.77
CA HIS A 178 -21.82 -1.40 22.74
C HIS A 178 -22.47 -2.71 23.16
N TYR A 179 -22.25 -3.14 24.39
CA TYR A 179 -22.72 -4.44 24.84
C TYR A 179 -24.25 -4.45 24.98
N SER A 180 -24.85 -5.54 24.53
CA SER A 180 -26.26 -5.84 24.74
C SER A 180 -26.38 -7.28 25.23
N SER A 181 -27.14 -7.49 26.29
CA SER A 181 -27.32 -8.80 26.89
C SER A 181 -27.92 -9.79 25.88
N PRO A 182 -27.34 -11.01 25.73
CA PRO A 182 -27.85 -11.99 24.80
C PRO A 182 -29.23 -12.50 25.22
N GLN A 183 -30.20 -12.54 24.30
CA GLN A 183 -31.53 -13.10 24.59
C GLN A 183 -31.62 -14.62 24.40
N GLN A 184 -30.77 -15.20 23.53
CA GLN A 184 -30.81 -16.64 23.24
C GLN A 184 -30.12 -17.46 24.33
N GLU A 185 -30.76 -18.55 24.76
CA GLU A 185 -30.26 -19.43 25.85
C GLU A 185 -28.83 -19.93 25.59
N LEU A 186 -28.53 -20.37 24.36
CA LEU A 186 -27.20 -20.87 24.03
C LEU A 186 -26.12 -19.79 24.20
N ARG A 187 -26.43 -18.54 23.79
CA ARG A 187 -25.54 -17.40 23.95
C ARG A 187 -25.38 -17.02 25.42
N GLN A 188 -26.47 -17.02 26.20
CA GLN A 188 -26.42 -16.80 27.65
C GLN A 188 -25.57 -17.86 28.37
N TRP A 189 -25.70 -19.12 27.97
CA TRP A 189 -24.91 -20.22 28.51
C TRP A 189 -23.41 -20.03 28.23
N VAL A 190 -23.02 -19.69 27.00
CA VAL A 190 -21.62 -19.37 26.66
C VAL A 190 -21.14 -18.12 27.41
N HIS A 191 -22.00 -17.11 27.53
CA HIS A 191 -21.72 -15.87 28.23
C HIS A 191 -21.44 -16.09 29.73
N ASN A 192 -22.23 -16.93 30.39
CA ASN A 192 -22.02 -17.30 31.79
C ASN A 192 -20.73 -18.10 31.98
N ARG A 193 -20.35 -18.94 31.02
CA ARG A 193 -19.05 -19.62 31.06
C ARG A 193 -17.89 -18.63 31.03
N LYS A 194 -17.93 -17.65 30.13
CA LYS A 194 -16.91 -16.58 30.10
C LYS A 194 -16.81 -15.87 31.45
N ARG A 195 -17.97 -15.48 32.03
CA ARG A 195 -18.03 -14.81 33.34
C ARG A 195 -17.41 -15.64 34.45
N ASN A 196 -17.74 -16.92 34.52
CA ASN A 196 -17.28 -17.82 35.59
C ASN A 196 -15.79 -18.14 35.48
N THR A 197 -15.22 -18.08 34.27
CA THR A 197 -13.79 -18.31 34.05
C THR A 197 -12.97 -17.03 34.24
N GLY A 198 -13.45 -15.88 33.75
CA GLY A 198 -12.69 -14.64 33.73
C GLY A 198 -11.53 -14.66 32.73
N CYS A 199 -10.80 -13.54 32.60
CA CYS A 199 -9.60 -13.47 31.79
C CYS A 199 -8.45 -14.25 32.44
N ASN A 200 -7.74 -15.06 31.66
CA ASN A 200 -6.59 -15.83 32.13
C ASN A 200 -5.34 -14.97 32.39
N GLN A 201 -5.32 -13.71 31.93
CA GLN A 201 -4.14 -12.84 31.95
C GLN A 201 -4.31 -11.57 32.80
N CYS A 202 -5.52 -11.30 33.30
CA CYS A 202 -5.80 -10.13 34.15
C CYS A 202 -7.09 -10.32 34.95
N THR A 203 -7.44 -9.37 35.79
CA THR A 203 -8.63 -9.42 36.67
C THR A 203 -9.96 -9.13 35.96
N GLU A 204 -9.98 -8.93 34.64
CA GLU A 204 -11.21 -8.68 33.90
C GLU A 204 -12.12 -9.92 33.94
N SER A 205 -13.36 -9.71 34.38
CA SER A 205 -14.37 -10.76 34.50
C SER A 205 -15.68 -10.40 33.79
N ASP A 206 -15.80 -9.20 33.21
CA ASP A 206 -16.98 -8.82 32.46
C ASP A 206 -17.07 -9.64 31.16
N PRO A 207 -18.05 -10.55 31.03
CA PRO A 207 -18.20 -11.39 29.85
C PRO A 207 -18.44 -10.62 28.54
N ALA A 208 -18.83 -9.34 28.60
CA ALA A 208 -18.88 -8.45 27.44
C ALA A 208 -17.48 -8.23 26.82
N CYS A 209 -16.44 -8.24 27.65
CA CYS A 209 -15.06 -8.01 27.27
C CYS A 209 -14.31 -9.29 26.90
N LEU A 210 -14.83 -10.47 27.25
CA LEU A 210 -14.11 -11.74 27.17
C LEU A 210 -14.33 -12.45 25.84
N ASP A 211 -13.29 -13.11 25.34
CA ASP A 211 -13.28 -13.99 24.16
C ASP A 211 -12.64 -15.34 24.50
N PHE A 212 -13.02 -16.38 23.73
CA PHE A 212 -12.29 -17.63 23.70
C PHE A 212 -11.14 -17.50 22.71
N HIS A 213 -9.92 -17.66 23.19
CA HIS A 213 -8.69 -17.65 22.42
C HIS A 213 -8.13 -19.06 22.34
N HIS A 214 -7.96 -19.57 21.13
CA HIS A 214 -7.39 -20.88 20.88
C HIS A 214 -5.90 -20.91 21.22
N VAL A 215 -5.49 -21.86 22.05
CA VAL A 215 -4.08 -22.06 22.41
C VAL A 215 -3.44 -23.17 21.56
N ALA A 216 -4.25 -24.09 21.03
CA ALA A 216 -3.82 -25.18 20.15
C ALA A 216 -4.02 -24.84 18.65
N SER A 217 -3.22 -25.45 17.78
CA SER A 217 -3.35 -25.31 16.31
C SER A 217 -4.60 -26.00 15.76
N GLU A 218 -5.10 -27.03 16.44
CA GLU A 218 -6.28 -27.79 16.04
C GLU A 218 -7.59 -27.16 16.55
N LYS A 219 -8.15 -26.27 15.73
CA LYS A 219 -9.54 -25.79 15.90
C LYS A 219 -10.44 -26.38 14.84
N GLU A 220 -11.63 -26.81 15.22
CA GLU A 220 -12.65 -27.18 14.24
C GLU A 220 -13.29 -25.92 13.66
N ALA A 221 -13.72 -25.01 14.55
CA ALA A 221 -14.33 -23.73 14.22
C ALA A 221 -14.24 -22.78 15.42
N THR A 222 -14.46 -21.48 15.23
CA THR A 222 -14.54 -20.57 16.38
C THR A 222 -15.79 -20.87 17.23
N VAL A 223 -15.68 -20.72 18.56
CA VAL A 223 -16.82 -20.88 19.47
C VAL A 223 -18.01 -20.00 19.03
N SER A 224 -17.74 -18.78 18.56
CA SER A 224 -18.76 -17.87 18.01
C SER A 224 -19.48 -18.44 16.77
N LYS A 225 -18.76 -19.14 15.89
CA LYS A 225 -19.35 -19.80 14.72
C LYS A 225 -20.22 -20.98 15.13
N LEU A 226 -19.75 -21.83 16.04
CA LEU A 226 -20.51 -22.98 16.54
C LEU A 226 -21.82 -22.55 17.23
N VAL A 227 -21.79 -21.45 17.99
CA VAL A 227 -22.99 -20.86 18.61
C VAL A 227 -23.95 -20.29 17.57
N SER A 228 -23.42 -19.60 16.55
CA SER A 228 -24.25 -19.03 15.47
C SER A 228 -24.90 -20.11 14.61
N ASP A 229 -24.23 -21.24 14.43
CA ASP A 229 -24.74 -22.42 13.73
C ASP A 229 -25.62 -23.31 14.63
N SER A 230 -25.94 -22.86 15.85
CA SER A 230 -26.76 -23.59 16.84
C SER A 230 -26.29 -25.02 17.07
N LYS A 231 -24.98 -25.26 17.09
CA LYS A 231 -24.42 -26.60 17.33
C LYS A 231 -24.75 -27.09 18.75
N PRO A 232 -24.81 -28.41 18.97
CA PRO A 232 -25.09 -28.95 20.30
C PRO A 232 -24.09 -28.47 21.34
N LYS A 233 -24.55 -28.23 22.58
CA LYS A 233 -23.71 -27.74 23.69
C LYS A 233 -22.45 -28.60 23.88
N GLN A 234 -22.53 -29.91 23.71
CA GLN A 234 -21.39 -30.82 23.84
C GLN A 234 -20.27 -30.50 22.85
N ARG A 235 -20.59 -30.22 21.57
CA ARG A 235 -19.57 -29.85 20.58
C ARG A 235 -18.93 -28.50 20.92
N ILE A 236 -19.74 -27.56 21.40
CA ILE A 236 -19.24 -26.25 21.84
C ILE A 236 -18.33 -26.39 23.05
N LEU A 237 -18.64 -27.30 23.99
CA LEU A 237 -17.79 -27.59 25.15
C LEU A 237 -16.42 -28.11 24.73
N THR A 238 -16.38 -29.11 23.85
CA THR A 238 -15.12 -29.67 23.35
C THR A 238 -14.25 -28.60 22.69
N GLU A 239 -14.85 -27.65 21.96
CA GLU A 239 -14.09 -26.53 21.38
C GLU A 239 -13.62 -25.54 22.46
N ILE A 240 -14.46 -25.23 23.46
CA ILE A 240 -14.10 -24.34 24.58
C ILE A 240 -12.93 -24.91 25.40
N GLU A 241 -12.87 -26.23 25.59
CA GLU A 241 -11.78 -26.90 26.33
C GLU A 241 -10.40 -26.70 25.67
N ARG A 242 -10.36 -26.36 24.38
CA ARG A 242 -9.13 -26.03 23.63
C ARG A 242 -8.79 -24.54 23.68
N CYS A 243 -9.60 -23.74 24.38
CA CYS A 243 -9.47 -22.30 24.45
C CYS A 243 -9.09 -21.85 25.87
N GLN A 244 -8.30 -20.80 25.97
CA GLN A 244 -8.24 -19.96 27.16
C GLN A 244 -9.19 -18.78 27.00
N VAL A 245 -9.72 -18.24 28.11
CA VAL A 245 -10.54 -17.04 28.06
C VAL A 245 -9.65 -15.82 28.24
N LEU A 246 -9.66 -14.89 27.29
CA LEU A 246 -8.93 -13.62 27.37
C LEU A 246 -9.87 -12.44 27.24
N CYS A 247 -9.62 -11.36 27.97
CA CYS A 247 -10.27 -10.09 27.66
C CYS A 247 -9.76 -9.51 26.34
N ALA A 248 -10.56 -8.66 25.69
CA ALA A 248 -10.26 -8.07 24.39
C ALA A 248 -8.91 -7.33 24.39
N ASN A 249 -8.55 -6.65 25.49
CA ASN A 249 -7.25 -6.00 25.62
C ASN A 249 -6.09 -7.02 25.62
N CYS A 250 -6.15 -8.07 26.44
CA CYS A 250 -5.11 -9.11 26.51
C CYS A 250 -5.04 -9.89 25.19
N HIS A 251 -6.19 -10.27 24.62
CA HIS A 251 -6.26 -10.97 23.34
C HIS A 251 -5.60 -10.17 22.21
N ARG A 252 -5.76 -8.85 22.18
CA ARG A 252 -5.08 -8.00 21.20
C ARG A 252 -3.57 -7.95 21.42
N LYS A 253 -3.10 -7.94 22.66
CA LYS A 253 -1.66 -7.94 22.97
C LYS A 253 -0.98 -9.20 22.43
N GLU A 254 -1.62 -10.36 22.52
CA GLU A 254 -1.11 -11.62 21.96
C GLU A 254 -0.90 -11.57 20.43
N HIS A 255 -1.78 -10.86 19.71
CA HIS A 255 -1.72 -10.75 18.25
C HIS A 255 -1.10 -9.44 17.76
N TYR A 256 -0.52 -8.64 18.66
CA TYR A 256 -0.03 -7.33 18.29
C TYR A 256 1.38 -7.42 17.70
N ASP A 257 1.46 -7.15 16.40
CA ASP A 257 2.72 -6.90 15.71
C ASP A 257 2.91 -5.39 15.53
N PRO A 258 3.91 -4.76 16.18
CA PRO A 258 4.13 -3.33 16.05
C PRO A 258 4.53 -2.97 14.61
N PRO A 259 3.98 -1.89 14.03
CA PRO A 259 4.40 -1.44 12.71
C PRO A 259 5.88 -1.05 12.73
N ALA A 260 6.63 -1.47 11.71
CA ALA A 260 8.00 -1.02 11.51
C ALA A 260 8.07 0.51 11.41
N PRO A 261 9.08 1.16 12.04
CA PRO A 261 9.24 2.61 12.05
C PRO A 261 9.43 3.22 10.65
#